data_AF-A0A2H4FHC1-F1
#
_entry.id   AF-A0A2H4FHC1-F1
#
_cell.length_a   1.000
_cell.length_b   1.000
_cell.length_c   1.000
_cell.angle_alpha   90.00
_cell.angle_beta   90.00
_cell.angle_gamma   90.00
#
_symmetry.space_group_name_H-M   'P 1'
#
loop_
_entity.id
_entity.type
_entity.pdbx_description
1 polymer ?
#
loop_
_entity_poly.entity_id
_entity_poly.type
_entity_poly.pdbx_seq_one_letter_code
_entity_poly.pdbx_strand_id
1 'polypeptide(L)'
;QLMAGYTYMMPENINLTPLAGLRYSTIKDKGYKETGTTYQNLIVKGKNYNTFDGLLGAKVSSNINVNEIVLTPELYAMVDYAFKNKVSAIDARLQ
;
A
#
# COMPACT_ATOMS: atom_id res chain seq x y z
N GLN A 1 3.84 -6.10 -5.57
CA GLN A 1 3.32 -6.52 -4.25
C GLN A 1 3.22 -8.03 -4.24
N LEU A 2 3.66 -8.67 -3.17
CA LEU A 2 3.55 -10.10 -2.93
C LEU A 2 2.67 -10.29 -1.69
N MET A 3 1.69 -11.19 -1.74
CA MET A 3 0.84 -11.54 -0.61
C MET A 3 0.68 -13.05 -0.56
N ALA A 4 0.73 -13.60 0.65
CA ALA A 4 0.46 -14.98 0.95
C ALA A 4 -0.55 -15.04 2.09
N GLY A 5 -1.48 -15.97 2.00
CA GLY A 5 -2.46 -16.21 3.04
C GLY A 5 -3.00 -17.62 2.93
N TYR A 6 -3.47 -18.14 4.07
CA TYR A 6 -4.04 -19.48 4.13
C TYR A 6 -5.44 -19.36 4.72
N THR A 7 -6.44 -19.80 3.97
CA THR A 7 -7.82 -19.80 4.45
C THR A 7 -8.05 -21.00 5.34
N TYR A 8 -8.38 -20.73 6.60
CA TYR A 8 -8.80 -21.72 7.57
C TYR A 8 -10.31 -21.64 7.74
N MET A 9 -11.00 -22.76 7.51
CA MET A 9 -12.44 -22.90 7.76
C MET A 9 -12.64 -23.23 9.24
N MET A 10 -13.17 -22.28 9.98
CA MET A 10 -13.59 -22.48 11.37
C MET A 10 -14.94 -23.21 11.41
N PRO A 11 -15.27 -23.84 12.56
CA PRO A 11 -16.63 -24.27 12.85
C PRO A 11 -17.62 -23.10 12.67
N GLU A 12 -18.88 -23.38 12.33
CA GLU A 12 -19.95 -22.38 12.11
C GLU A 12 -19.87 -21.59 10.79
N ASN A 13 -19.28 -22.16 9.73
CA ASN A 13 -19.22 -21.58 8.38
C ASN A 13 -18.47 -20.23 8.31
N ILE A 14 -17.52 -20.03 9.22
CA ILE A 14 -16.64 -18.86 9.27
C ILE A 14 -15.31 -19.20 8.60
N ASN A 15 -14.84 -18.40 7.65
CA ASN A 15 -13.52 -18.52 7.05
C ASN A 15 -12.62 -17.43 7.61
N LEU A 16 -11.52 -17.83 8.24
CA LEU A 16 -10.45 -16.93 8.65
C LEU A 16 -9.27 -17.09 7.70
N THR A 17 -8.90 -16.02 7.01
CA THR A 17 -7.72 -15.98 6.14
C THR A 17 -6.72 -14.98 6.72
N PRO A 18 -5.73 -15.40 7.53
CA PRO A 18 -4.55 -14.58 7.77
C PRO A 18 -3.85 -14.24 6.44
N LEU A 19 -3.44 -12.99 6.31
CA LEU A 19 -2.78 -12.42 5.15
C LEU A 19 -1.46 -11.78 5.59
N ALA A 20 -0.36 -12.14 4.94
CA ALA A 20 0.93 -11.50 5.11
C ALA A 20 1.50 -11.15 3.73
N GLY A 21 2.14 -10.00 3.61
CA GLY A 21 2.63 -9.53 2.32
C GLY A 21 3.78 -8.55 2.43
N LEU A 22 4.43 -8.34 1.30
CA LEU A 22 5.47 -7.34 1.11
C LEU A 22 5.13 -6.51 -0.12
N ARG A 23 5.18 -5.19 0.03
CA ARG A 23 4.97 -4.24 -1.05
C ARG A 23 6.26 -3.47 -1.29
N TYR A 24 6.76 -3.54 -2.52
CA TYR A 24 7.86 -2.73 -2.99
C TYR A 24 7.34 -1.82 -4.10
N SER A 25 7.51 -0.51 -3.93
CA SER A 25 7.08 0.49 -4.91
C SER A 25 8.24 1.44 -5.19
N THR A 26 8.46 1.74 -6.47
CA THR A 26 9.38 2.80 -6.89
C THR A 26 8.57 3.92 -7.50
N ILE A 27 8.56 5.06 -6.83
CA ILE A 27 7.94 6.29 -7.33
C ILE A 27 9.06 7.06 -8.01
N LYS A 28 8.96 7.21 -9.33
CA LYS A 28 9.86 8.05 -10.12
C LYS A 28 9.20 9.42 -10.27
N ASP A 29 9.68 10.40 -9.53
CA ASP A 29 9.27 11.78 -9.73
C ASP A 29 10.01 12.36 -10.95
N LYS A 30 9.25 12.75 -11.98
CA LYS A 30 9.81 13.42 -13.16
C LYS A 30 10.02 14.88 -12.80
N GLY A 31 11.27 15.24 -12.48
CA GLY A 31 11.66 16.63 -12.25
C GLY A 31 11.24 17.53 -13.42
N TYR A 32 10.43 18.53 -13.12
CA TYR A 32 10.03 19.56 -14.08
C TYR A 32 11.05 20.70 -14.02
N LYS A 33 11.51 21.14 -15.18
CA LYS A 33 12.38 22.31 -15.33
C LYS A 33 11.53 23.39 -15.99
N GLU A 34 11.16 24.43 -15.24
CA GLU A 34 10.60 25.62 -15.85
C GLU A 34 11.68 26.29 -16.71
N THR A 35 11.48 26.28 -18.02
CA THR A 35 12.30 27.04 -18.98
C THR A 35 11.52 28.26 -19.39
N GLY A 36 11.88 29.45 -18.89
CA GLY A 36 11.17 30.68 -19.23
C GLY A 36 11.82 32.03 -18.93
N THR A 37 12.77 32.17 -17.98
CA THR A 37 13.34 33.51 -17.68
C THR A 37 14.84 33.47 -17.33
N THR A 38 15.56 34.55 -17.65
CA THR A 38 17.04 34.65 -17.61
C THR A 38 17.62 34.79 -16.20
N TYR A 39 16.80 34.92 -15.15
CA TYR A 39 17.23 35.01 -13.76
C TYR A 39 16.29 34.21 -12.85
N GLN A 40 16.84 33.27 -12.05
CA GLN A 40 16.17 32.35 -11.10
C GLN A 40 15.50 31.09 -11.70
N ASN A 41 16.29 30.22 -12.36
CA ASN A 41 15.80 28.90 -12.76
C ASN A 41 15.81 27.91 -11.57
N LEU A 42 14.64 27.58 -11.02
CA LEU A 42 14.48 26.56 -9.98
C LEU A 42 14.58 25.15 -10.60
N ILE A 43 15.70 24.44 -10.38
CA ILE A 43 15.86 23.06 -10.85
C ILE A 43 15.36 22.11 -9.76
N VAL A 44 14.12 21.64 -9.89
CA VAL A 44 13.59 20.58 -9.02
C VAL A 44 14.16 19.24 -9.51
N LYS A 45 15.23 18.76 -8.87
CA LYS A 45 15.81 17.44 -9.14
C LYS A 45 14.75 16.37 -8.85
N GLY A 46 14.26 15.70 -9.90
CA GLY A 46 13.42 14.52 -9.77
C GLY A 46 14.11 13.49 -8.89
N LYS A 47 13.49 13.12 -7.77
CA LYS A 47 14.00 12.12 -6.83
C LYS A 47 13.27 10.79 -7.08
N ASN A 48 14.04 9.71 -7.12
CA ASN A 48 13.49 8.35 -7.11
C ASN A 48 13.25 7.95 -5.65
N TYR A 49 12.00 7.69 -5.31
CA TYR A 49 11.61 7.19 -4.00
C TYR A 49 11.37 5.69 -4.10
N ASN A 50 12.02 4.92 -3.23
CA ASN A 50 11.79 3.48 -3.13
C ASN A 50 11.17 3.25 -1.76
N THR A 51 9.92 2.80 -1.73
CA THR A 51 9.23 2.39 -0.51
C THR A 51 9.20 0.87 -0.40
N PHE A 52 9.42 0.38 0.81
CA PHE A 52 9.33 -1.03 1.13
C PHE A 52 8.44 -1.18 2.37
N ASP A 53 7.27 -1.78 2.18
CA ASP A 53 6.23 -1.92 3.19
C ASP A 53 5.97 -3.41 3.47
N GLY A 54 5.78 -3.74 4.74
CA GLY A 54 5.19 -4.99 5.20
C GLY A 54 3.68 -4.85 5.35
N LEU A 55 2.97 -5.90 4.99
CA LEU A 55 1.52 -6.01 5.10
C LEU A 55 1.22 -7.19 6.00
N LEU A 56 0.42 -6.98 7.04
CA LEU A 56 -0.07 -8.04 7.92
C LEU A 56 -1.54 -7.79 8.20
N GLY A 57 -2.37 -8.80 8.02
CA GLY A 57 -3.80 -8.67 8.25
C GLY A 57 -4.52 -10.00 8.29
N ALA A 58 -5.84 -9.92 8.38
CA ALA A 58 -6.71 -11.07 8.29
C ALA A 58 -8.03 -10.67 7.61
N LYS A 59 -8.58 -11.62 6.88
CA LYS A 59 -9.95 -11.59 6.40
C LYS A 59 -10.77 -12.57 7.23
N VAL A 60 -11.97 -12.16 7.65
CA VAL A 60 -12.99 -13.04 8.20
C VAL A 60 -14.18 -13.00 7.26
N SER A 61 -14.68 -14.15 6.82
CA SER A 61 -15.98 -14.24 6.14
C SER A 61 -16.88 -15.25 6.82
N SER A 62 -18.18 -15.07 6.72
CA SER A 62 -19.17 -16.03 7.23
C SER A 62 -20.20 -16.29 6.15
N ASN A 63 -20.76 -17.49 6.07
CA ASN A 63 -21.85 -17.78 5.14
C ASN A 63 -23.16 -17.96 5.92
N ILE A 64 -24.10 -17.04 5.70
CA ILE A 64 -25.43 -17.06 6.31
C ILE A 64 -26.44 -17.39 5.20
N ASN A 65 -27.08 -18.55 5.31
CA ASN A 65 -28.17 -18.93 4.41
C ASN A 65 -29.49 -18.36 4.95
N VAL A 66 -30.11 -17.45 4.20
CA VAL A 66 -31.43 -16.89 4.52
C VAL A 66 -32.38 -17.28 3.39
N ASN A 67 -33.22 -18.28 3.65
CA ASN A 67 -34.10 -18.92 2.67
C ASN A 67 -33.34 -19.43 1.43
N GLU A 68 -33.49 -18.78 0.28
CA GLU A 68 -32.83 -19.10 -1.00
C GLU A 68 -31.62 -18.21 -1.31
N ILE A 69 -31.27 -17.29 -0.40
CA ILE A 69 -30.20 -16.32 -0.57
C ILE A 69 -29.02 -16.69 0.33
N VAL A 70 -27.83 -16.79 -0.25
CA VAL A 70 -26.57 -16.94 0.49
C VAL A 70 -25.97 -15.55 0.70
N LEU A 71 -25.97 -15.08 1.95
CA LEU A 71 -25.31 -13.84 2.34
C LEU A 71 -23.93 -14.16 2.90
N THR A 72 -22.88 -13.60 2.30
CA THR A 72 -21.50 -13.79 2.75
C THR A 72 -20.92 -12.47 3.27
N PRO A 73 -21.13 -12.08 4.54
CA PRO A 73 -20.39 -10.96 5.13
C PRO A 73 -18.89 -11.22 5.08
N GLU A 74 -18.11 -10.21 4.68
CA GLU A 74 -16.66 -10.23 4.71
C GLU A 74 -16.13 -9.00 5.46
N LEU A 75 -15.20 -9.23 6.38
CA LEU A 75 -14.49 -8.21 7.14
C LEU A 75 -12.99 -8.34 6.89
N TYR A 76 -12.33 -7.22 6.65
CA TYR A 76 -10.89 -7.15 6.40
C TYR A 76 -10.24 -6.22 7.41
N ALA A 77 -9.19 -6.70 8.07
CA ALA A 77 -8.34 -5.89 8.94
C ALA A 77 -6.89 -6.03 8.50
N MET A 78 -6.21 -4.93 8.22
CA MET A 78 -4.82 -4.91 7.78
C MET A 78 -4.04 -3.80 8.47
N VAL A 79 -2.76 -4.09 8.70
CA VAL A 79 -1.72 -3.19 9.20
C VAL A 79 -0.62 -3.11 8.15
N ASP A 80 -0.34 -1.89 7.69
CA ASP A 80 0.78 -1.56 6.82
C ASP A 80 1.94 -1.01 7.66
N TYR A 81 3.14 -1.56 7.48
CA TYR A 81 4.35 -1.06 8.13
C TYR A 81 5.42 -0.71 7.10
N ALA A 82 5.75 0.57 6.97
CA ALA A 82 6.78 1.05 6.04
C ALA A 82 8.18 0.88 6.65
N PHE A 83 8.88 -0.22 6.32
CA PHE A 83 10.24 -0.50 6.78
C PHE A 83 11.27 0.51 6.25
N LYS A 84 11.10 0.95 5.00
CA LYS A 84 12.04 1.87 4.35
C LYS A 84 11.26 2.99 3.70
N ASN A 85 10.94 4.00 4.51
CA ASN A 85 10.38 5.25 4.02
C ASN A 85 11.52 6.27 3.93
N LYS A 86 12.28 6.27 2.82
CA LYS A 86 13.28 7.32 2.57
C LYS A 86 12.56 8.63 2.22
N VAL A 87 11.98 9.27 3.23
CA VAL A 87 11.52 10.65 3.15
C VAL A 87 12.75 11.55 3.33
N SER A 88 13.62 11.58 2.31
CA SER A 88 14.71 12.57 2.31
C SER A 88 14.08 13.93 2.04
N ALA A 89 14.11 14.78 3.07
CA ALA A 89 13.73 16.19 3.07
C ALA A 89 13.93 16.84 1.69
N ILE A 90 12.91 17.57 1.27
CA ILE A 90 12.98 18.42 0.08
C ILE A 90 14.00 19.51 0.41
N ASP A 91 15.24 19.31 0.00
CA ASP A 91 16.30 20.31 0.08
C ASP A 91 16.04 21.29 -1.08
N ALA A 92 15.09 22.20 -0.86
CA ALA A 92 14.81 23.31 -1.74
C ALA A 92 15.86 24.39 -1.48
N ARG A 93 16.94 24.39 -2.28
CA ARG A 93 17.94 25.47 -2.25
C ARG A 93 17.56 26.51 -3.30
N LEU A 94 17.18 27.70 -2.84
CA LEU A 94 17.20 28.92 -3.64
C LEU A 94 18.65 29.35 -3.85
N GLN A 95 19.01 29.70 -5.09
CA GLN A 95 20.31 30.29 -5.43
C GLN A 95 20.08 31.69 -6.00
#